data_AF-A0A3D0QWR0-F1
#
_entry.id   AF-A0A3D0QWR0-F1
#
_cell.length_a   1.000
_cell.length_b   1.000
_cell.length_c   1.000
_cell.angle_alpha   90.00
_cell.angle_beta   90.00
_cell.angle_gamma   90.00
#
_symmetry.space_group_name_H-M   'P 1'
#
loop_
_entity.id
_entity.type
_entity.pdbx_description
1 polymer ?
#
loop_
_entity_poly.entity_id
_entity_poly.type
_entity_poly.pdbx_seq_one_letter_code
_entity_poly.pdbx_strand_id
1 'polypeptide(L)'
;GLLERRPRGVTPTHAGRILQAAAAEGLGGIDLAVRRLRDLRDGAAGSVRITTGATTVRHFMADAVVAFRERFPRVSLEFQTENSSRGCFAALAADDADLAWITIGAPVRGIEQRPVTELPWVLAVRADDPLAAKVRIEPADLTRIHQIRLPEDSTSRSRLESQLPGLGVHPAATTGVADWDTAILLAELGLGHA
;
A
#
# COMPACT_ATOMS: atom_id res chain seq x y z
N GLY A 1 28.75 -10.66 16.41
CA GLY A 1 28.76 -10.78 14.93
C GLY A 1 27.53 -10.11 14.36
N LEU A 2 27.60 -9.63 13.12
CA LEU A 2 26.47 -8.96 12.43
C LEU A 2 25.49 -9.95 11.79
N LEU A 3 25.95 -11.16 11.49
CA LEU A 3 25.18 -12.22 10.87
C LEU A 3 25.23 -13.48 11.72
N GLU A 4 24.13 -14.22 11.75
CA GLU A 4 24.01 -15.58 12.27
C GLU A 4 23.89 -16.56 11.10
N ARG A 5 24.74 -17.60 11.08
CA ARG A 5 24.63 -18.70 10.12
C ARG A 5 23.57 -19.69 10.58
N ARG A 6 22.63 -20.01 9.70
CA ARG A 6 21.63 -21.07 9.86
C ARG A 6 21.85 -22.14 8.78
N PRO A 7 21.35 -23.38 8.95
CA PRO A 7 21.51 -24.46 7.96
C PRO A 7 21.02 -24.12 6.54
N ARG A 8 20.16 -23.09 6.39
CA ARG A 8 19.60 -22.64 5.11
C ARG A 8 19.95 -21.19 4.73
N GLY A 9 20.97 -20.59 5.35
CA GLY A 9 21.42 -19.23 4.97
C GLY A 9 21.95 -18.40 6.13
N VAL A 10 21.90 -17.08 5.98
CA VAL A 10 22.32 -16.13 7.01
C VAL A 10 21.18 -15.18 7.36
N THR A 11 21.04 -14.87 8.65
CA THR A 11 20.07 -13.89 9.14
C THR A 11 20.81 -12.78 9.89
N PRO A 12 20.40 -11.50 9.74
CA PRO A 12 21.01 -10.42 10.52
C PRO A 12 20.76 -10.61 12.01
N THR A 13 21.80 -10.39 12.82
CA THR A 13 21.65 -10.27 14.28
C THR A 13 20.96 -8.96 14.62
N HIS A 14 20.64 -8.72 15.90
CA HIS A 14 20.13 -7.41 16.33
C HIS A 14 21.10 -6.27 15.95
N ALA A 15 22.40 -6.43 16.21
CA ALA A 15 23.43 -5.49 15.78
C ALA A 15 23.53 -5.39 14.24
N GLY A 16 23.34 -6.51 13.54
CA GLY A 16 23.24 -6.53 12.07
C GLY A 16 22.08 -5.71 11.52
N ARG A 17 20.90 -5.75 12.17
CA ARG A 17 19.72 -4.95 11.79
C ARG A 17 19.95 -3.46 12.03
N ILE A 18 20.61 -3.09 13.12
CA ILE A 18 20.98 -1.68 13.39
C ILE A 18 21.91 -1.16 12.29
N LEU A 19 22.97 -1.91 11.96
CA LEU A 19 23.89 -1.51 10.90
C LEU A 19 23.22 -1.51 9.52
N GLN A 20 22.37 -2.50 9.23
CA GLN A 20 21.62 -2.57 7.98
C GLN A 20 20.75 -1.32 7.78
N ALA A 21 20.04 -0.87 8.82
CA ALA A 21 19.23 0.34 8.76
C ALA A 21 20.10 1.58 8.49
N ALA A 22 21.19 1.75 9.25
CA ALA A 22 22.10 2.87 9.06
C ALA A 22 22.79 2.87 7.68
N ALA A 23 23.14 1.68 7.16
CA ALA A 23 23.75 1.53 5.85
C ALA A 23 22.75 1.82 4.71
N ALA A 24 21.50 1.37 4.84
CA ALA A 24 20.45 1.68 3.88
C ALA A 24 20.20 3.19 3.80
N GLU A 25 20.12 3.87 4.95
CA GLU A 25 19.98 5.33 5.02
C GLU A 25 21.17 6.06 4.37
N GLY A 26 22.40 5.69 4.72
CA GLY A 26 23.60 6.31 4.15
C GLY A 26 23.76 6.10 2.65
N LEU A 27 23.46 4.89 2.15
CA LEU A 27 23.49 4.58 0.72
C LEU A 27 22.38 5.33 -0.04
N GLY A 28 21.17 5.41 0.52
CA GLY A 28 20.08 6.20 -0.07
C GLY A 28 20.47 7.66 -0.27
N GLY A 29 21.12 8.29 0.71
CA GLY A 29 21.64 9.66 0.59
C GLY A 29 22.68 9.84 -0.52
N ILE A 30 23.55 8.86 -0.74
CA ILE A 30 24.54 8.89 -1.83
C ILE A 30 23.85 8.71 -3.19
N ASP A 31 22.94 7.75 -3.31
CA ASP A 31 22.19 7.49 -4.54
C ASP A 31 21.34 8.69 -4.95
N LEU A 32 20.76 9.40 -3.99
CA LEU A 32 20.09 10.67 -4.19
C LEU A 32 21.04 11.74 -4.75
N ALA A 33 22.20 11.93 -4.12
CA ALA A 33 23.17 12.94 -4.56
C ALA A 33 23.64 12.67 -6.00
N VAL A 34 23.95 11.41 -6.33
CA VAL A 34 24.33 10.99 -7.69
C VAL A 34 23.21 11.27 -8.70
N ARG A 35 21.94 11.05 -8.31
CA ARG A 35 20.78 11.34 -9.17
C ARG A 35 20.60 12.84 -9.40
N ARG A 36 20.64 13.66 -8.35
CA ARG A 36 20.58 15.13 -8.47
C ARG A 36 21.68 15.68 -9.38
N LEU A 37 22.87 15.11 -9.34
CA LEU A 37 23.97 15.48 -10.24
C LEU A 37 23.70 15.08 -11.71
N ARG A 38 23.03 13.95 -11.95
CA ARG A 38 22.59 13.57 -13.31
C ARG A 38 21.50 14.49 -13.83
N ASP A 39 20.50 14.80 -13.01
CA ASP A 39 19.41 15.72 -13.37
C ASP A 39 19.94 17.12 -13.71
N LEU A 40 20.97 17.58 -12.99
CA LEU A 40 21.65 18.85 -13.26
C LEU A 40 22.41 18.81 -14.60
N ARG A 41 23.05 17.69 -14.93
CA ARG A 41 23.83 17.51 -16.15
C ARG A 41 22.96 17.36 -17.39
N ASP A 42 21.85 16.63 -17.29
CA ASP A 42 21.06 16.18 -18.44
C ASP A 42 20.02 17.22 -18.90
N GLY A 43 19.94 18.38 -18.24
CA GLY A 43 19.23 19.54 -18.74
C GLY A 43 17.71 19.36 -18.81
N ALA A 44 17.05 19.71 -17.70
CA ALA A 44 15.65 20.18 -17.65
C ALA A 44 14.52 19.15 -17.84
N ALA A 45 14.52 18.11 -17.01
CA ALA A 45 13.23 17.56 -16.61
C ALA A 45 13.13 17.03 -15.18
N GLY A 46 14.21 16.49 -14.62
CA GLY A 46 14.12 15.84 -13.32
C GLY A 46 13.20 14.62 -13.33
N SER A 47 12.99 14.05 -12.15
CA SER A 47 12.13 12.89 -11.94
C SER A 47 11.09 13.18 -10.86
N VAL A 48 9.95 12.52 -10.94
CA VAL A 48 8.99 12.41 -9.84
C VAL A 48 8.81 10.94 -9.53
N ARG A 49 9.16 10.57 -8.31
CA ARG A 49 9.15 9.19 -7.80
C ARG A 49 7.96 9.02 -6.88
N ILE A 50 7.12 8.06 -7.20
CA ILE A 50 5.87 7.84 -6.50
C ILE A 50 5.87 6.44 -5.92
N THR A 51 5.65 6.33 -4.61
CA THR A 51 5.47 5.06 -3.93
C THR A 51 3.99 4.80 -3.62
N THR A 52 3.46 3.64 -4.00
CA THR A 52 2.06 3.28 -3.75
C THR A 52 1.80 1.78 -3.97
N GLY A 53 0.65 1.27 -3.56
CA GLY A 53 0.18 -0.07 -3.90
C GLY A 53 -0.29 -0.18 -5.35
N ALA A 54 -0.16 -1.35 -5.97
CA ALA A 54 -0.49 -1.59 -7.37
C ALA A 54 -1.95 -1.24 -7.73
N THR A 55 -2.90 -1.58 -6.84
CA THR A 55 -4.33 -1.24 -6.96
C THR A 55 -4.53 0.27 -7.14
N THR A 56 -3.73 1.10 -6.44
CA THR A 56 -3.87 2.55 -6.53
C THR A 56 -3.60 3.06 -7.94
N VAL A 57 -2.47 2.63 -8.52
CA VAL A 57 -2.05 3.09 -9.85
C VAL A 57 -3.13 2.74 -10.87
N ARG A 58 -3.62 1.49 -10.81
CA ARG A 58 -4.63 0.96 -11.72
C ARG A 58 -5.93 1.76 -11.69
N HIS A 59 -6.42 2.13 -10.51
CA HIS A 59 -7.80 2.63 -10.35
C HIS A 59 -7.90 4.14 -10.11
N PHE A 60 -6.85 4.80 -9.64
CA PHE A 60 -6.94 6.21 -9.21
C PHE A 60 -5.96 7.16 -9.89
N MET A 61 -4.92 6.64 -10.55
CA MET A 61 -3.84 7.51 -11.05
C MET A 61 -3.79 7.66 -12.57
N ALA A 62 -4.55 6.86 -13.34
CA ALA A 62 -4.46 6.86 -14.79
C ALA A 62 -4.56 8.27 -15.41
N ASP A 63 -5.64 8.99 -15.11
CA ASP A 63 -5.87 10.34 -15.65
C ASP A 63 -4.81 11.35 -15.20
N ALA A 64 -4.39 11.27 -13.94
CA ALA A 64 -3.35 12.15 -13.40
C ALA A 64 -1.99 11.90 -14.08
N VAL A 65 -1.66 10.63 -14.38
CA VAL A 65 -0.43 10.25 -15.09
C VAL A 65 -0.43 10.76 -16.53
N VAL A 66 -1.56 10.62 -17.23
CA VAL A 66 -1.71 11.13 -18.60
C VAL A 66 -1.57 12.65 -18.61
N ALA A 67 -2.35 13.35 -17.79
CA ALA A 67 -2.32 14.81 -17.71
C ALA A 67 -0.93 15.35 -17.29
N PHE A 68 -0.24 14.66 -16.37
CA PHE A 68 1.12 15.01 -15.99
C PHE A 68 2.08 14.86 -17.16
N ARG A 69 2.02 13.75 -17.90
CA ARG A 69 2.90 13.49 -19.04
C ARG A 69 2.70 14.50 -20.15
N GLU A 70 1.46 14.90 -20.43
CA GLU A 70 1.15 15.94 -21.43
C GLU A 70 1.72 17.30 -21.03
N ARG A 71 1.57 17.68 -19.75
CA ARG A 71 2.06 18.98 -19.24
C ARG A 71 3.57 19.02 -19.07
N PHE A 72 4.19 17.89 -18.74
CA PHE A 72 5.60 17.77 -18.40
C PHE A 72 6.29 16.64 -19.19
N PRO A 73 6.37 16.75 -20.53
CA PRO A 73 6.74 15.63 -21.40
C PRO A 73 8.16 15.11 -21.20
N ARG A 74 9.07 15.97 -20.72
CA ARG A 74 10.47 15.58 -20.49
C ARG A 74 10.67 14.89 -19.14
N VAL A 75 9.75 15.02 -18.19
CA VAL A 75 9.94 14.59 -16.78
C VAL A 75 9.82 13.07 -16.68
N SER A 76 10.74 12.44 -15.96
CA SER A 76 10.64 11.01 -15.67
C SER A 76 9.60 10.77 -14.58
N LEU A 77 8.71 9.80 -14.80
CA LEU A 77 7.79 9.31 -13.77
C LEU A 77 8.22 7.91 -13.38
N GLU A 78 8.58 7.73 -12.11
CA GLU A 78 9.04 6.45 -11.57
C GLU A 78 8.05 5.98 -10.51
N PHE A 79 7.58 4.73 -10.64
CA PHE A 79 6.66 4.13 -9.67
C PHE A 79 7.35 3.02 -8.91
N GLN A 80 7.32 3.11 -7.59
CA GLN A 80 7.78 2.08 -6.67
C GLN A 80 6.57 1.44 -6.01
N THR A 81 6.39 0.14 -6.19
CA THR A 81 5.25 -0.54 -5.57
C THR A 81 5.59 -0.95 -4.14
N GLU A 82 4.76 -0.51 -3.21
CA GLU A 82 4.83 -0.90 -1.80
C GLU A 82 3.50 -1.52 -1.36
N ASN A 83 3.56 -2.57 -0.56
CA ASN A 83 2.36 -3.33 -0.15
C ASN A 83 1.70 -2.76 1.11
N SER A 84 2.30 -1.75 1.74
CA SER A 84 1.71 -1.07 2.89
C SER A 84 2.11 0.41 2.98
N SER A 85 1.26 1.20 3.64
CA SER A 85 1.53 2.62 3.91
C SER A 85 2.84 2.80 4.69
N ARG A 86 3.22 1.83 5.53
CA ARG A 86 4.49 1.86 6.25
C ARG A 86 5.71 1.75 5.32
N GLY A 87 5.66 0.89 4.32
CA GLY A 87 6.69 0.81 3.28
C GLY A 87 6.82 2.12 2.52
N CYS A 88 5.68 2.71 2.14
CA CYS A 88 5.64 4.03 1.51
C CYS A 88 6.29 5.11 2.37
N PHE A 89 5.99 5.16 3.67
CA PHE A 89 6.59 6.12 4.60
C PHE A 89 8.10 5.93 4.76
N ALA A 90 8.57 4.69 4.75
CA ALA A 90 10.00 4.39 4.80
C ALA A 90 10.71 4.91 3.54
N ALA A 91 10.12 4.71 2.36
CA ALA A 91 10.65 5.23 1.09
C ALA A 91 10.70 6.77 1.07
N LEU A 92 9.66 7.45 1.60
CA LEU A 92 9.69 8.91 1.76
C LEU A 92 10.79 9.36 2.74
N ALA A 93 10.92 8.69 3.88
CA ALA A 93 11.92 9.06 4.89
C ALA A 93 13.36 8.84 4.42
N ALA A 94 13.58 7.86 3.54
CA ALA A 94 14.87 7.59 2.91
C ALA A 94 15.18 8.49 1.70
N ASP A 95 14.28 9.43 1.37
CA ASP A 95 14.32 10.23 0.14
C ASP A 95 14.35 9.38 -1.14
N ASP A 96 13.82 8.15 -1.09
CA ASP A 96 13.73 7.20 -2.22
C ASP A 96 12.46 7.42 -3.08
N ALA A 97 11.46 8.08 -2.52
CA ALA A 97 10.27 8.57 -3.20
C ALA A 97 10.00 10.04 -2.85
N ASP A 98 9.34 10.77 -3.76
CA ASP A 98 8.96 12.18 -3.58
C ASP A 98 7.51 12.31 -3.09
N LEU A 99 6.65 11.35 -3.46
CA LEU A 99 5.24 11.31 -3.09
C LEU A 99 4.80 9.89 -2.78
N ALA A 100 3.94 9.73 -1.78
CA ALA A 100 3.24 8.48 -1.51
C ALA A 100 1.74 8.64 -1.74
N TRP A 101 1.13 7.71 -2.45
CA TRP A 101 -0.33 7.57 -2.46
C TRP A 101 -0.72 6.37 -1.60
N ILE A 102 -1.48 6.63 -0.55
CA ILE A 102 -1.79 5.64 0.48
C ILE A 102 -3.26 5.71 0.89
N THR A 103 -3.73 4.68 1.60
CA THR A 103 -4.90 4.84 2.48
C THR A 103 -4.48 5.65 3.69
N ILE A 104 -5.10 6.83 3.87
CA ILE A 104 -4.79 7.72 5.01
C ILE A 104 -5.15 7.03 6.32
N GLY A 105 -4.21 7.07 7.26
CA GLY A 105 -4.33 6.52 8.60
C GLY A 105 -4.00 7.56 9.66
N ALA A 106 -3.37 7.12 10.76
CA ALA A 106 -2.90 8.04 11.79
C ALA A 106 -1.83 9.01 11.23
N PRO A 107 -1.73 10.23 11.79
CA PRO A 107 -0.66 11.16 11.44
C PRO A 107 0.73 10.54 11.66
N VAL A 108 1.67 10.86 10.77
CA VAL A 108 3.06 10.39 10.84
C VAL A 108 3.97 11.60 10.93
N ARG A 109 4.85 11.62 11.93
CA ARG A 109 5.77 12.74 12.16
C ARG A 109 6.66 12.93 10.93
N GLY A 110 6.75 14.18 10.45
CA GLY A 110 7.58 14.53 9.30
C GLY A 110 6.94 14.21 7.95
N ILE A 111 5.72 13.67 7.91
CA ILE A 111 4.99 13.37 6.68
C ILE A 111 3.69 14.17 6.68
N GLU A 112 3.54 15.04 5.69
CA GLU A 112 2.28 15.71 5.42
C GLU A 112 1.33 14.76 4.68
N GLN A 113 0.12 14.56 5.21
CA GLN A 113 -0.92 13.74 4.56
C GLN A 113 -2.06 14.65 4.11
N ARG A 114 -2.45 14.56 2.83
CA ARG A 114 -3.56 15.32 2.25
C ARG A 114 -4.60 14.38 1.64
N PRO A 115 -5.88 14.45 2.06
CA PRO A 115 -6.95 13.70 1.41
C PRO A 115 -7.10 14.11 -0.05
N VAL A 116 -7.18 13.11 -0.95
CA VAL A 116 -7.41 13.33 -2.39
C VAL A 116 -8.78 12.82 -2.81
N THR A 117 -9.21 11.68 -2.27
CA THR A 117 -10.53 11.10 -2.52
C THR A 117 -11.00 10.32 -1.30
N GLU A 118 -12.31 10.23 -1.13
CA GLU A 118 -12.96 9.37 -0.16
C GLU A 118 -13.67 8.22 -0.89
N LEU A 119 -13.59 7.02 -0.31
CA LEU A 119 -14.23 5.83 -0.85
C LEU A 119 -15.18 5.27 0.21
N PRO A 120 -16.46 5.02 -0.13
CA PRO A 120 -17.36 4.33 0.78
C PRO A 120 -16.91 2.87 0.95
N TRP A 121 -17.15 2.31 2.13
CA TRP A 121 -17.08 0.86 2.31
C TRP A 121 -18.20 0.20 1.52
N VAL A 122 -17.83 -0.80 0.72
CA VAL A 122 -18.74 -1.66 -0.03
C VAL A 122 -18.41 -3.11 0.28
N LEU A 123 -19.39 -3.99 0.14
CA LEU A 123 -19.19 -5.43 0.25
C LEU A 123 -19.18 -6.02 -1.17
N ALA A 124 -18.09 -6.66 -1.55
CA ALA A 124 -17.99 -7.40 -2.80
C ALA A 124 -18.41 -8.87 -2.56
N VAL A 125 -19.37 -9.32 -3.36
CA VAL A 125 -19.95 -10.67 -3.30
C VAL A 125 -20.08 -11.27 -4.69
N ARG A 126 -20.20 -12.60 -4.76
CA ARG A 126 -20.56 -13.29 -6.01
C ARG A 126 -21.95 -12.84 -6.47
N ALA A 127 -22.19 -12.79 -7.77
CA ALA A 127 -23.44 -12.25 -8.34
C ALA A 127 -24.73 -12.97 -7.91
N ASP A 128 -24.64 -14.23 -7.51
CA ASP A 128 -25.73 -15.08 -7.02
C ASP A 128 -25.68 -15.29 -5.48
N ASP A 129 -24.84 -14.53 -4.77
CA ASP A 129 -24.90 -14.44 -3.33
C ASP A 129 -26.21 -13.75 -2.90
N PRO A 130 -26.93 -14.24 -1.86
CA PRO A 130 -28.14 -13.59 -1.37
C PRO A 130 -27.96 -12.11 -1.00
N LEU A 131 -26.76 -11.69 -0.60
CA LEU A 131 -26.43 -10.30 -0.28
C LEU A 131 -26.33 -9.41 -1.54
N ALA A 132 -26.14 -9.98 -2.73
CA ALA A 132 -26.09 -9.23 -3.99
C ALA A 132 -27.42 -8.51 -4.31
N ALA A 133 -28.55 -9.02 -3.78
CA ALA A 133 -29.86 -8.39 -3.95
C ALA A 133 -30.08 -7.18 -3.01
N LYS A 134 -29.16 -6.91 -2.09
CA LYS A 134 -29.30 -5.83 -1.10
C LYS A 134 -28.61 -4.56 -1.57
N VAL A 135 -29.33 -3.44 -1.49
CA VAL A 135 -28.79 -2.10 -1.76
C VAL A 135 -27.97 -1.56 -0.57
N ARG A 136 -28.23 -2.07 0.64
CA ARG A 136 -27.56 -1.68 1.88
C ARG A 136 -27.30 -2.92 2.73
N ILE A 137 -26.11 -2.98 3.30
CA ILE A 137 -25.67 -4.07 4.19
C ILE A 137 -25.81 -3.59 5.63
N GLU A 138 -26.53 -4.37 6.44
CA GLU A 138 -26.66 -4.12 7.87
C GLU A 138 -25.64 -4.97 8.64
N PRO A 139 -25.24 -4.57 9.87
CA PRO A 139 -24.28 -5.33 10.66
C PRO A 139 -24.62 -6.82 10.83
N ALA A 140 -25.90 -7.15 10.96
CA ALA A 140 -26.35 -8.53 11.12
C ALA A 140 -26.03 -9.40 9.89
N ASP A 141 -25.98 -8.82 8.69
CA ASP A 141 -25.64 -9.51 7.45
C ASP A 141 -24.18 -9.96 7.44
N LEU A 142 -23.30 -9.15 8.03
CA LEU A 142 -21.87 -9.42 8.11
C LEU A 142 -21.51 -10.56 9.07
N THR A 143 -22.44 -11.00 9.94
CA THR A 143 -22.16 -12.10 10.87
C THR A 143 -22.04 -13.46 10.18
N ARG A 144 -22.58 -13.58 8.96
CA ARG A 144 -22.63 -14.84 8.20
C ARG A 144 -21.61 -14.91 7.07
N ILE A 145 -20.85 -13.85 6.84
CA ILE A 145 -19.89 -13.80 5.73
C ILE A 145 -18.60 -14.53 6.09
N HIS A 146 -17.93 -15.01 5.04
CA HIS A 146 -16.55 -15.47 5.10
C HIS A 146 -15.63 -14.39 4.53
N GLN A 147 -15.03 -13.58 5.40
CA GLN A 147 -14.20 -12.46 4.99
C GLN A 147 -12.89 -12.91 4.33
N ILE A 148 -12.57 -12.32 3.18
CA ILE A 148 -11.26 -12.37 2.55
C ILE A 148 -10.41 -11.27 3.18
N ARG A 149 -9.35 -11.64 3.90
CA ARG A 149 -8.55 -10.68 4.66
C ARG A 149 -7.38 -10.14 3.86
N LEU A 150 -7.16 -8.84 3.99
CA LEU A 150 -5.90 -8.19 3.59
C LEU A 150 -4.76 -8.49 4.58
N PRO A 151 -3.51 -8.10 4.27
CA PRO A 151 -2.38 -8.26 5.18
C PRO A 151 -2.58 -7.50 6.50
N GLU A 152 -1.94 -7.96 7.58
CA GLU A 152 -2.07 -7.37 8.92
C GLU A 152 -1.59 -5.92 8.99
N ASP A 153 -0.64 -5.53 8.15
CA ASP A 153 -0.12 -4.17 8.04
C ASP A 153 -0.94 -3.27 7.10
N SER A 154 -2.08 -3.75 6.59
CA SER A 154 -3.03 -2.95 5.82
C SER A 154 -3.76 -1.94 6.71
N THR A 155 -3.65 -0.65 6.37
CA THR A 155 -4.44 0.42 7.02
C THR A 155 -5.94 0.19 6.87
N SER A 156 -6.38 -0.29 5.70
CA SER A 156 -7.79 -0.58 5.44
C SER A 156 -8.30 -1.72 6.34
N ARG A 157 -7.51 -2.80 6.51
CA ARG A 157 -7.85 -3.89 7.42
C ARG A 157 -7.94 -3.41 8.86
N SER A 158 -6.93 -2.69 9.34
CA SER A 158 -6.91 -2.17 10.72
C SER A 158 -8.14 -1.29 10.99
N ARG A 159 -8.51 -0.42 10.05
CA ARG A 159 -9.71 0.40 10.16
C ARG A 159 -10.98 -0.44 10.24
N LEU A 160 -11.14 -1.41 9.34
CA LEU A 160 -12.30 -2.32 9.32
C LEU A 160 -12.41 -3.13 10.62
N GLU A 161 -11.31 -3.77 11.05
CA GLU A 161 -11.25 -4.57 12.27
C GLU A 161 -11.46 -3.74 13.55
N SER A 162 -11.12 -2.44 13.55
CA SER A 162 -11.44 -1.56 14.68
C SER A 162 -12.94 -1.24 14.82
N GLN A 163 -13.69 -1.32 13.72
CA GLN A 163 -15.11 -0.92 13.66
C GLN A 163 -16.06 -2.10 13.88
N LEU A 164 -15.71 -3.29 13.37
CA LEU A 164 -16.56 -4.49 13.44
C LEU A 164 -16.96 -4.91 14.87
N PRO A 165 -16.07 -4.88 15.89
CA PRO A 165 -16.45 -5.24 17.26
C PRO A 165 -17.50 -4.30 17.87
N GLY A 166 -17.44 -3.00 17.55
CA GLY A 166 -18.46 -2.03 17.98
C GLY A 166 -19.85 -2.29 17.40
N LEU A 167 -19.92 -3.11 16.35
CA LEU A 167 -21.14 -3.56 15.70
C LEU A 167 -21.56 -4.98 16.13
N GLY A 168 -20.79 -5.63 17.03
CA GLY A 168 -21.02 -7.03 17.42
C GLY A 168 -20.71 -8.05 16.32
N VAL A 169 -19.88 -7.68 15.34
CA VAL A 169 -19.59 -8.51 14.17
C VAL A 169 -18.19 -9.09 14.26
N HIS A 170 -18.09 -10.40 14.06
CA HIS A 170 -16.82 -11.14 14.00
C HIS A 170 -16.85 -12.14 12.84
N PRO A 171 -16.59 -11.69 11.60
CA PRO A 171 -16.69 -12.56 10.43
C PRO A 171 -15.65 -13.68 10.51
N ALA A 172 -16.04 -14.88 10.10
CA ALA A 172 -15.08 -15.95 9.90
C ALA A 172 -14.17 -15.60 8.72
N ALA A 173 -12.90 -16.00 8.78
CA ALA A 173 -11.96 -15.73 7.70
C ALA A 173 -11.06 -16.94 7.43
N THR A 174 -11.16 -17.46 6.21
CA THR A 174 -10.42 -18.65 5.74
C THR A 174 -9.41 -18.29 4.66
N THR A 175 -9.53 -17.10 4.06
CA THR A 175 -8.75 -16.66 2.90
C THR A 175 -8.02 -15.36 3.23
N GLY A 176 -6.75 -15.27 2.84
CA GLY A 176 -5.94 -14.06 2.95
C GLY A 176 -5.28 -13.72 1.62
N VAL A 177 -5.21 -12.45 1.28
CA VAL A 177 -4.66 -11.92 0.02
C VAL A 177 -3.79 -10.69 0.26
N ALA A 178 -3.02 -10.28 -0.75
CA ALA A 178 -2.12 -9.13 -0.66
C ALA A 178 -2.81 -7.80 -0.97
N ASP A 179 -3.84 -7.80 -1.82
CA ASP A 179 -4.45 -6.58 -2.37
C ASP A 179 -5.96 -6.76 -2.66
N TRP A 180 -6.63 -5.64 -2.93
CA TRP A 180 -8.07 -5.60 -3.17
C TRP A 180 -8.48 -6.23 -4.51
N ASP A 181 -7.67 -6.13 -5.56
CA ASP A 181 -8.00 -6.72 -6.86
C ASP A 181 -8.08 -8.24 -6.74
N THR A 182 -7.14 -8.84 -6.02
CA THR A 182 -7.13 -10.25 -5.69
C THR A 182 -8.29 -10.60 -4.77
N ALA A 183 -8.62 -9.76 -3.79
CA ALA A 183 -9.78 -9.99 -2.91
C ALA A 183 -11.10 -10.06 -3.69
N ILE A 184 -11.32 -9.10 -4.60
CA ILE A 184 -12.51 -9.03 -5.46
C ILE A 184 -12.57 -10.23 -6.40
N LEU A 185 -11.45 -10.60 -7.04
CA LEU A 185 -11.37 -11.79 -7.87
C LEU A 185 -11.76 -13.05 -7.10
N LEU A 186 -11.25 -13.23 -5.88
CA LEU A 186 -11.59 -14.41 -5.07
C LEU A 186 -13.04 -14.38 -4.57
N ALA A 187 -13.63 -13.21 -4.34
CA ALA A 187 -15.05 -13.08 -4.04
C ALA A 187 -15.92 -13.48 -5.24
N GLU A 188 -15.54 -13.07 -6.45
CA GLU A 188 -16.18 -13.48 -7.70
C GLU A 188 -16.11 -15.00 -7.91
N LEU A 189 -14.98 -15.62 -7.55
CA LEU A 189 -14.80 -17.08 -7.56
C LEU A 189 -15.53 -17.81 -6.41
N GLY A 190 -16.21 -17.08 -5.51
CA GLY A 190 -16.98 -17.66 -4.41
C GLY A 190 -16.16 -18.16 -3.22
N LEU A 191 -14.91 -17.70 -3.07
CA LEU A 191 -14.02 -18.09 -1.96
C LEU A 191 -14.19 -17.23 -0.70
N GLY A 192 -15.17 -16.33 -0.69
CA GLY A 192 -15.50 -15.46 0.43
C GLY A 192 -16.14 -14.15 -0.02
N HIS A 193 -16.08 -13.16 0.86
CA HIS A 193 -16.62 -11.82 0.70
C HIS A 193 -15.49 -10.83 0.99
N ALA A 194 -15.34 -9.80 0.16
CA ALA A 194 -14.28 -8.79 0.28
C ALA A 194 -14.84 -7.43 0.66
#